data_AF-A0A954XUZ2-F1
#
_entry.id   AF-A0A954XUZ2-F1
#
_cell.length_a   1.000
_cell.length_b   1.000
_cell.length_c   1.000
_cell.angle_alpha   90.00
_cell.angle_beta   90.00
_cell.angle_gamma   90.00
#
_symmetry.space_group_name_H-M   'P 1'
#
loop_
_entity.id
_entity.type
_entity.pdbx_description
1 polymer ?
#
loop_
_entity_poly.entity_id
_entity_poly.type
_entity_poly.pdbx_seq_one_letter_code
_entity_poly.pdbx_strand_id
1 'polypeptide(L)'
;MQGGATLKEDSVLDLGIIITCVLPGCIVLWGIGQLFPPLADAWISVNSLRSATVGSFFYIILASIGAGMTIGCARWLVIDTLHHWTGLRPPRWDFAKLAERTEAFHLLIEIHYKYYLFYANSLTAALFAYVAWRSRHSLSAEPIGWADAGSLAICLMFAAGSRDTLRRYYRRAGELLRQEETPPRIIALK
;
A
#
# COMPACT_ATOMS: atom_id res chain seq x y z
N MET A 1 -28.39 -15.33 -15.68
CA MET A 1 -28.26 -15.28 -14.21
C MET A 1 -26.79 -15.01 -13.83
N GLN A 2 -26.28 -13.80 -14.13
CA GLN A 2 -24.85 -13.46 -14.05
C GLN A 2 -24.56 -12.26 -13.12
N GLY A 3 -25.54 -11.84 -12.31
CA GLY A 3 -25.41 -10.65 -11.44
C GLY A 3 -24.92 -10.91 -10.02
N GLY A 4 -24.68 -12.17 -9.62
CA GLY A 4 -24.27 -12.52 -8.26
C GLY A 4 -22.75 -12.59 -8.04
N ALA A 5 -21.96 -12.81 -9.09
CA ALA A 5 -20.50 -12.91 -8.99
C ALA A 5 -19.84 -11.53 -8.94
N THR A 6 -20.30 -10.61 -9.78
CA THR A 6 -19.77 -9.24 -9.90
C THR A 6 -19.85 -8.43 -8.60
N LEU A 7 -20.97 -8.47 -7.88
CA LEU A 7 -21.12 -7.73 -6.61
C LEU A 7 -20.18 -8.21 -5.50
N LYS A 8 -19.80 -9.49 -5.52
CA LYS A 8 -18.92 -10.07 -4.50
C LYS A 8 -17.46 -9.70 -4.76
N GLU A 9 -17.06 -9.63 -6.02
CA GLU A 9 -15.71 -9.26 -6.43
C GLU A 9 -15.40 -7.79 -6.11
N ASP A 10 -16.34 -6.88 -6.39
CA ASP A 10 -16.20 -5.45 -6.08
C ASP A 10 -16.03 -5.23 -4.57
N SER A 11 -16.81 -5.94 -3.75
CA SER A 11 -16.74 -5.85 -2.29
C SER A 11 -15.40 -6.34 -1.73
N VAL A 12 -14.81 -7.38 -2.31
CA VAL A 12 -13.51 -7.95 -1.88
C VAL A 12 -12.34 -7.08 -2.34
N LEU A 13 -12.46 -6.43 -3.50
CA LEU A 13 -11.51 -5.43 -3.99
C LEU A 13 -11.47 -4.21 -3.06
N ASP A 14 -12.64 -3.68 -2.71
CA ASP A 14 -12.77 -2.54 -1.79
C ASP A 14 -12.24 -2.88 -0.39
N LEU A 15 -12.61 -4.04 0.15
CA LEU A 15 -12.12 -4.48 1.45
C LEU A 15 -10.60 -4.65 1.45
N GLY A 16 -10.03 -5.20 0.38
CA GLY A 16 -8.58 -5.36 0.23
C GLY A 16 -7.84 -4.02 0.23
N ILE A 17 -8.41 -3.00 -0.42
CA ILE A 17 -7.85 -1.63 -0.42
C ILE A 17 -7.96 -1.02 0.97
N ILE A 18 -9.09 -1.18 1.66
CA ILE A 18 -9.29 -0.68 3.02
C ILE A 18 -8.26 -1.28 3.98
N ILE A 19 -8.10 -2.62 3.98
CA ILE A 19 -7.11 -3.30 4.83
C ILE A 19 -5.69 -2.81 4.53
N THR A 20 -5.41 -2.54 3.25
CA THR A 20 -4.13 -2.00 2.80
C THR A 20 -3.87 -0.57 3.31
N CYS A 21 -4.92 0.18 3.63
CA CYS A 21 -4.83 1.52 4.20
C CYS A 21 -4.78 1.52 5.73
N VAL A 22 -5.47 0.60 6.40
CA VAL A 22 -5.60 0.61 7.87
C VAL A 22 -4.26 0.41 8.58
N LEU A 23 -3.46 -0.59 8.19
CA LEU A 23 -2.22 -0.85 8.91
C LEU A 23 -1.19 0.29 8.75
N PRO A 24 -0.92 0.81 7.53
CA PRO A 24 -0.11 2.01 7.35
C PRO A 24 -0.68 3.24 8.06
N GLY A 25 -2.01 3.40 8.05
CA GLY A 25 -2.71 4.47 8.75
C GLY A 25 -2.42 4.49 10.26
N CYS A 26 -2.45 3.32 10.90
CA CYS A 26 -2.10 3.20 12.32
C CYS A 26 -0.66 3.62 12.61
N ILE A 27 0.28 3.25 11.73
CA ILE A 27 1.69 3.65 11.83
C ILE A 27 1.83 5.18 11.73
N VAL A 28 1.11 5.81 10.79
CA VAL A 28 1.11 7.28 10.64
C VAL A 28 0.53 7.95 11.88
N LEU A 29 -0.62 7.48 12.39
CA LEU A 29 -1.22 8.04 13.60
C LEU A 29 -0.27 7.95 14.80
N TRP A 30 0.44 6.82 14.94
CA TRP A 30 1.48 6.69 15.96
C TRP A 30 2.60 7.73 15.77
N GLY A 31 3.06 7.94 14.54
CA GLY A 31 4.06 8.97 14.21
C GLY A 31 3.58 10.38 14.51
N ILE A 32 2.33 10.73 14.18
CA ILE A 32 1.72 12.02 14.52
C ILE A 32 1.70 12.20 16.03
N GLY A 33 1.39 11.15 16.80
CA GLY A 33 1.43 11.19 18.25
C GLY A 33 2.81 11.50 18.83
N GLN A 34 3.89 11.16 18.12
CA GLN A 34 5.26 11.55 18.52
C GLN A 34 5.53 13.04 18.29
N LEU A 35 4.98 13.62 17.22
CA LEU A 35 5.14 15.05 16.90
C LEU A 35 4.27 15.95 17.78
N PHE A 36 3.05 15.48 18.11
CA PHE A 36 2.06 16.23 18.88
C PHE A 36 1.60 15.43 20.11
N PRO A 37 2.39 15.42 21.21
CA PRO A 37 2.05 14.68 22.42
C PRO A 37 0.65 14.95 22.98
N PRO A 38 0.13 16.20 23.00
CA PRO A 38 -1.23 16.46 23.47
C PRO A 38 -2.31 15.78 22.63
N LEU A 39 -2.05 15.55 21.33
CA LEU A 39 -2.96 14.85 20.43
C LEU A 39 -2.94 13.34 20.71
N ALA A 40 -1.76 12.78 20.98
CA ALA A 40 -1.63 11.39 21.41
C ALA A 40 -2.41 11.15 22.70
N ASP A 41 -2.22 12.01 23.69
CA ASP A 41 -2.90 11.91 24.98
C ASP A 41 -4.40 12.09 24.84
N ALA A 42 -4.89 13.01 24.00
CA ALA A 42 -6.32 13.21 23.78
C ALA A 42 -7.01 11.97 23.16
N TRP A 43 -6.32 11.17 22.33
CA TRP A 43 -6.93 10.03 21.63
C TRP A 43 -6.62 8.69 22.34
N ILE A 44 -5.53 8.62 23.10
CA ILE A 44 -5.15 7.49 23.96
C ILE A 44 -5.82 7.58 25.34
N SER A 45 -6.06 8.77 25.91
CA SER A 45 -6.80 8.93 27.18
C SER A 45 -8.27 8.54 27.06
N VAL A 46 -8.86 8.71 25.87
CA VAL A 46 -10.16 8.15 25.47
C VAL A 46 -10.17 6.60 25.53
N ASN A 47 -8.99 5.97 25.54
CA ASN A 47 -8.77 4.53 25.71
C ASN A 47 -8.24 4.15 27.11
N SER A 48 -8.26 5.05 28.10
CA SER A 48 -7.98 4.62 29.48
C SER A 48 -8.93 3.46 29.82
N LEU A 49 -8.35 2.34 30.26
CA LEU A 49 -8.97 1.00 30.37
C LEU A 49 -10.29 0.93 31.17
N ARG A 50 -10.72 2.04 31.79
CA ARG A 50 -12.00 2.18 32.50
C ARG A 50 -13.17 2.59 31.61
N SER A 51 -12.95 3.05 30.37
CA SER A 51 -14.03 3.59 29.51
C SER A 51 -13.75 3.46 28.01
N ALA A 52 -13.09 2.39 27.57
CA ALA A 52 -12.94 2.13 26.14
C ALA A 52 -14.33 1.87 25.52
N THR A 53 -14.93 2.90 24.92
CA THR A 53 -16.22 2.78 24.25
C THR A 53 -16.05 2.21 22.86
N VAL A 54 -17.08 1.53 22.36
CA VAL A 54 -17.15 1.08 20.97
C VAL A 54 -16.91 2.25 19.98
N GLY A 55 -17.31 3.47 20.34
CA GLY A 55 -17.09 4.69 19.54
C GLY A 55 -15.60 5.05 19.37
N SER A 56 -14.78 4.88 20.40
CA SER A 56 -13.34 5.17 20.36
C SER A 56 -12.60 4.28 19.35
N PHE A 57 -12.99 3.00 19.27
CA PHE A 57 -12.46 2.05 18.30
C PHE A 57 -12.82 2.46 16.86
N PHE A 58 -14.08 2.81 16.61
CA PHE A 58 -14.51 3.28 15.29
C PHE A 58 -13.79 4.56 14.86
N TYR A 59 -13.54 5.47 15.80
CA TYR A 59 -12.80 6.71 15.50
C TYR A 59 -11.35 6.42 15.09
N ILE A 60 -10.66 5.50 15.78
CA ILE A 60 -9.29 5.09 15.44
C ILE A 60 -9.25 4.42 14.07
N ILE A 61 -10.22 3.54 13.75
CA ILE A 61 -10.29 2.93 12.42
C ILE A 61 -10.49 4.00 11.35
N LEU A 62 -11.45 4.91 11.53
CA LEU A 62 -11.75 5.94 10.53
C LEU A 62 -10.56 6.88 10.32
N ALA A 63 -9.93 7.32 11.41
CA ALA A 63 -8.73 8.13 11.35
C ALA A 63 -7.57 7.37 10.67
N SER A 64 -7.44 6.07 10.95
CA SER A 64 -6.42 5.22 10.34
C SER A 64 -6.66 5.09 8.82
N ILE A 65 -7.89 4.86 8.37
CA ILE A 65 -8.22 4.83 6.94
C ILE A 65 -7.85 6.17 6.30
N GLY A 66 -8.25 7.31 6.89
CA GLY A 66 -7.94 8.63 6.37
C GLY A 66 -6.43 8.90 6.29
N ALA A 67 -5.68 8.54 7.34
CA ALA A 67 -4.23 8.65 7.37
C ALA A 67 -3.57 7.72 6.33
N GLY A 68 -4.07 6.49 6.17
CA GLY A 68 -3.64 5.51 5.18
C GLY A 68 -3.86 5.97 3.74
N MET A 69 -4.98 6.62 3.45
CA MET A 69 -5.23 7.21 2.13
C MET A 69 -4.29 8.39 1.85
N THR A 70 -4.04 9.22 2.87
CA THR A 70 -3.12 10.37 2.76
C THR A 70 -1.68 9.90 2.52
N ILE A 71 -1.21 8.89 3.24
CA ILE A 71 0.13 8.33 3.03
C ILE A 71 0.24 7.63 1.68
N GLY A 72 -0.88 7.09 1.15
CA GLY A 72 -0.94 6.57 -0.21
C GLY A 72 -0.65 7.62 -1.29
N CYS A 73 -1.01 8.89 -1.04
CA CYS A 73 -0.64 10.02 -1.91
C CYS A 73 0.84 10.38 -1.75
N ALA A 74 1.36 10.42 -0.52
CA ALA A 74 2.77 10.66 -0.26
C ALA A 74 3.66 9.56 -0.88
N ARG A 75 3.22 8.30 -0.82
CA ARG A 75 3.86 7.15 -1.47
C ARG A 75 3.99 7.39 -2.97
N TRP A 76 2.93 7.84 -3.63
CA TRP A 76 2.99 8.13 -5.07
C TRP A 76 4.07 9.17 -5.37
N LEU A 77 4.17 10.22 -4.56
CA LEU A 77 5.16 11.27 -4.75
C LEU A 77 6.60 10.78 -4.52
N VAL A 78 6.84 9.97 -3.50
CA VAL A 78 8.20 9.55 -3.10
C VAL A 78 8.60 8.22 -3.73
N ILE A 79 7.82 7.17 -3.48
CA ILE A 79 8.15 5.78 -3.82
C ILE A 79 7.90 5.50 -5.29
N ASP A 80 6.79 5.96 -5.88
CA ASP A 80 6.52 5.69 -7.29
C ASP A 80 7.54 6.45 -8.17
N THR A 81 7.86 7.70 -7.83
CA THR A 81 8.93 8.48 -8.49
C THR A 81 10.27 7.75 -8.39
N LEU A 82 10.65 7.23 -7.22
CA LEU A 82 11.90 6.49 -7.03
C LEU A 82 11.92 5.17 -7.83
N HIS A 83 10.81 4.44 -7.88
CA HIS A 83 10.72 3.20 -8.68
C HIS A 83 10.87 3.48 -10.18
N HIS A 84 10.25 4.55 -10.68
CA HIS A 84 10.34 4.92 -12.09
C HIS A 84 11.75 5.43 -12.45
N TRP A 85 12.36 6.19 -11.55
CA TRP A 85 13.75 6.63 -11.69
C TRP A 85 14.73 5.46 -11.69
N THR A 86 14.51 4.45 -10.86
CA THR A 86 15.34 3.24 -10.79
C THR A 86 15.04 2.21 -11.88
N GLY A 87 14.27 2.57 -12.90
CA GLY A 87 14.15 1.81 -14.16
C GLY A 87 12.98 0.84 -14.25
N LEU A 88 12.04 0.85 -13.31
CA LEU A 88 10.78 0.12 -13.49
C LEU A 88 9.92 0.85 -14.54
N ARG A 89 9.88 0.31 -15.76
CA ARG A 89 9.06 0.85 -16.84
C ARG A 89 7.65 0.27 -16.79
N PRO A 90 6.60 1.10 -16.70
CA PRO A 90 5.23 0.62 -16.80
C PRO A 90 4.97 0.03 -18.19
N PRO A 91 4.09 -0.98 -18.32
CA PRO A 91 3.67 -1.51 -19.62
C PRO A 91 2.88 -0.45 -20.41
N ARG A 92 2.86 -0.55 -21.75
CA ARG A 92 2.00 0.27 -22.60
C ARG A 92 0.55 -0.16 -22.40
N TRP A 93 -0.25 0.68 -21.74
CA TRP A 93 -1.66 0.41 -21.50
C TRP A 93 -2.47 0.57 -22.79
N ASP A 94 -3.18 -0.49 -23.19
CA ASP A 94 -4.20 -0.44 -24.23
C ASP A 94 -5.55 -0.78 -23.59
N PHE A 95 -6.34 0.26 -23.33
CA PHE A 95 -7.61 0.12 -22.62
C PHE A 95 -8.68 -0.62 -23.43
N ALA A 96 -8.54 -0.68 -24.77
CA ALA A 96 -9.43 -1.47 -25.62
C ALA A 96 -9.26 -2.96 -25.35
N LYS A 97 -8.02 -3.40 -25.12
CA LYS A 97 -7.66 -4.80 -24.82
C LYS A 97 -7.96 -5.21 -23.38
N LEU A 98 -7.91 -4.25 -22.45
CA LEU A 98 -8.21 -4.49 -21.04
C LEU A 98 -9.67 -4.95 -20.82
N ALA A 99 -10.60 -4.43 -21.63
CA ALA A 99 -12.02 -4.75 -21.53
C ALA A 99 -12.36 -6.19 -21.95
N GLU A 100 -11.52 -6.84 -22.76
CA GLU A 100 -11.74 -8.20 -23.25
C GLU A 100 -11.34 -9.26 -22.21
N ARG A 101 -10.45 -8.92 -21.27
CA ARG A 101 -9.85 -9.85 -20.29
C ARG A 101 -9.88 -9.30 -18.85
N THR A 102 -10.98 -8.66 -18.48
CA THR A 102 -11.15 -7.98 -17.19
C THR A 102 -10.86 -8.90 -15.99
N GLU A 103 -11.34 -10.16 -16.01
CA GLU A 103 -11.11 -11.12 -14.92
C GLU A 103 -9.62 -11.43 -14.67
N ALA A 104 -8.85 -11.67 -15.75
CA ALA A 104 -7.42 -11.94 -15.63
C ALA A 104 -6.65 -10.73 -15.08
N PHE A 105 -7.11 -9.53 -15.43
CA PHE A 105 -6.56 -8.29 -14.91
C PHE A 105 -6.90 -8.07 -13.43
N HIS A 106 -8.16 -8.33 -13.02
CA HIS A 106 -8.58 -8.26 -11.62
C HIS A 106 -7.77 -9.21 -10.72
N LEU A 107 -7.56 -10.45 -11.17
CA LEU A 107 -6.71 -11.42 -10.46
C LEU A 107 -5.28 -10.90 -10.30
N LEU A 108 -4.76 -10.22 -11.33
CA LEU A 108 -3.42 -9.65 -11.29
C LEU A 108 -3.29 -8.51 -10.27
N ILE A 109 -4.30 -7.64 -10.22
CA ILE A 109 -4.40 -6.57 -9.23
C ILE A 109 -4.41 -7.19 -7.82
N GLU A 110 -5.24 -8.20 -7.61
CA GLU A 110 -5.39 -8.83 -6.31
C GLU A 110 -4.11 -9.50 -5.81
N ILE A 111 -3.43 -10.27 -6.66
CA ILE A 111 -2.26 -11.06 -6.25
C ILE A 111 -0.98 -10.21 -6.17
N HIS A 112 -0.85 -9.14 -6.94
CA HIS A 112 0.42 -8.39 -7.01
C HIS A 112 0.28 -6.92 -6.62
N TYR A 113 -0.76 -6.25 -7.11
CA TYR A 113 -0.89 -4.80 -6.92
C TYR A 113 -1.34 -4.43 -5.49
N LYS A 114 -2.25 -5.20 -4.88
CA LYS A 114 -2.67 -4.97 -3.49
C LYS A 114 -1.47 -5.11 -2.52
N TYR A 115 -0.67 -6.17 -2.70
CA TYR A 115 0.55 -6.38 -1.89
C TYR A 115 1.59 -5.28 -2.12
N TYR A 116 1.75 -4.83 -3.37
CA TYR A 116 2.57 -3.66 -3.67
C TYR A 116 2.11 -2.43 -2.87
N LEU A 117 0.81 -2.11 -2.95
CA LEU A 117 0.22 -0.96 -2.28
C LEU A 117 0.44 -1.04 -0.76
N PHE A 118 0.29 -2.24 -0.18
CA PHE A 118 0.56 -2.49 1.23
C PHE A 118 2.01 -2.24 1.62
N TYR A 119 2.97 -2.84 0.91
CA TYR A 119 4.38 -2.67 1.22
C TYR A 119 4.85 -1.23 1.03
N ALA A 120 4.42 -0.57 -0.04
CA ALA A 120 4.83 0.79 -0.35
C ALA A 120 4.17 1.83 0.57
N ASN A 121 2.90 1.64 0.96
CA ASN A 121 2.24 2.49 1.96
C ASN A 121 2.89 2.28 3.34
N SER A 122 3.14 1.03 3.74
CA SER A 122 3.80 0.70 5.01
C SER A 122 5.21 1.26 5.09
N LEU A 123 5.98 1.21 4.00
CA LEU A 123 7.29 1.85 3.90
C LEU A 123 7.21 3.35 4.12
N THR A 124 6.30 4.03 3.42
CA THR A 124 6.14 5.49 3.52
C THR A 124 5.69 5.89 4.93
N ALA A 125 4.77 5.12 5.53
CA ALA A 125 4.32 5.31 6.90
C ALA A 125 5.45 5.06 7.91
N ALA A 126 6.24 4.01 7.74
CA ALA A 126 7.37 3.69 8.61
C ALA A 126 8.46 4.76 8.55
N LEU A 127 8.79 5.27 7.36
CA LEU A 127 9.72 6.39 7.19
C LEU A 127 9.21 7.65 7.91
N PHE A 128 7.93 7.99 7.73
CA PHE A 128 7.32 9.12 8.43
C PHE A 128 7.38 8.95 9.95
N ALA A 129 6.96 7.78 10.45
CA ALA A 129 6.96 7.46 11.87
C ALA A 129 8.37 7.49 12.48
N TYR A 130 9.37 6.98 11.74
CA TYR A 130 10.77 7.03 12.15
C TYR A 130 11.30 8.47 12.22
N VAL A 131 11.03 9.29 11.20
CA VAL A 131 11.42 10.72 11.20
C VAL A 131 10.74 11.45 12.35
N ALA A 132 9.45 11.21 12.58
CA ALA A 132 8.71 11.78 13.70
C ALA A 132 9.32 11.39 15.05
N TRP A 133 9.57 10.10 15.28
CA TRP A 133 10.20 9.59 16.49
C TRP A 133 11.61 10.17 16.70
N ARG A 134 12.43 10.22 15.64
CA ARG A 134 13.80 10.73 15.69
C ARG A 134 13.87 12.24 15.86
N SER A 135 12.91 12.99 15.34
CA SER A 135 12.84 14.44 15.54
C SER A 135 12.62 14.84 17.00
N ARG A 136 11.95 13.97 17.77
CA ARG A 136 11.75 14.13 19.22
C ARG A 136 12.97 13.70 20.02
N HIS A 137 13.65 12.63 19.61
CA HIS A 137 14.89 12.15 20.20
C HIS A 137 16.08 12.77 19.46
N SER A 138 16.36 14.05 19.77
CA SER A 138 17.37 14.89 19.10
C SER A 138 18.63 14.12 18.67
N LEU A 139 19.05 14.31 17.41
CA LEU A 139 20.27 13.74 16.80
C LEU A 139 21.55 13.97 17.62
N SER A 140 21.55 14.97 18.50
CA SER A 140 22.70 15.34 19.33
C SER A 140 22.74 14.60 20.66
N ALA A 141 21.62 14.02 21.11
CA ALA A 141 21.47 13.45 22.45
C ALA A 141 21.56 11.92 22.49
N GLU A 142 21.17 11.24 21.40
CA GLU A 142 21.26 9.77 21.31
C GLU A 142 21.98 9.32 20.03
N PRO A 143 23.07 8.54 20.14
CA PRO A 143 23.77 7.98 18.99
C PRO A 143 22.88 6.99 18.24
N ILE A 144 23.21 6.77 16.95
CA ILE A 144 22.54 5.76 16.12
C ILE A 144 22.69 4.40 16.81
N GLY A 145 21.56 3.80 17.15
CA GLY A 145 21.49 2.56 17.92
C GLY A 145 20.83 1.42 17.16
N TRP A 146 20.57 0.33 17.89
CA TRP A 146 19.87 -0.85 17.36
C TRP A 146 18.43 -0.55 16.90
N ALA A 147 17.79 0.47 17.46
CA ALA A 147 16.46 0.92 17.03
C ALA A 147 16.49 1.48 15.60
N ASP A 148 17.49 2.31 15.26
CA ASP A 148 17.68 2.83 13.90
C ASP A 148 18.00 1.70 12.91
N ALA A 149 18.86 0.75 13.33
CA ALA A 149 19.19 -0.42 12.52
C ALA A 149 17.96 -1.31 12.26
N GLY A 150 17.13 -1.54 13.27
CA GLY A 150 15.87 -2.29 13.14
C GLY A 150 14.85 -1.59 12.24
N SER A 151 14.67 -0.27 12.41
CA SER A 151 13.83 0.55 11.53
C SER A 151 14.31 0.48 10.08
N LEU A 152 15.62 0.63 9.86
CA LEU A 152 16.23 0.54 8.54
C LEU A 152 16.02 -0.84 7.92
N ALA A 153 16.20 -1.92 8.68
CA ALA A 153 15.99 -3.28 8.20
C ALA A 153 14.52 -3.50 7.75
N ILE A 154 13.55 -3.01 8.54
CA ILE A 154 12.13 -3.07 8.18
C ILE A 154 11.84 -2.25 6.91
N CYS A 155 12.40 -1.04 6.81
CA CYS A 155 12.24 -0.19 5.63
C CYS A 155 12.83 -0.86 4.38
N LEU A 156 14.02 -1.46 4.49
CA LEU A 156 14.64 -2.20 3.38
C LEU A 156 13.80 -3.42 2.98
N MET A 157 13.25 -4.15 3.94
CA MET A 157 12.35 -5.28 3.69
C MET A 157 11.10 -4.83 2.91
N PHE A 158 10.46 -3.75 3.33
CA PHE A 158 9.29 -3.22 2.61
C PHE A 158 9.65 -2.63 1.24
N ALA A 159 10.79 -1.97 1.11
CA ALA A 159 11.27 -1.45 -0.18
C ALA A 159 11.56 -2.59 -1.18
N ALA A 160 12.21 -3.66 -0.72
CA ALA A 160 12.45 -4.84 -1.54
C ALA A 160 11.13 -5.52 -1.94
N GLY A 161 10.22 -5.70 -0.98
CA GLY A 161 8.90 -6.28 -1.22
C GLY A 161 8.05 -5.47 -2.21
N SER A 162 8.01 -4.14 -2.06
CA SER A 162 7.28 -3.27 -2.98
C SER A 162 7.87 -3.33 -4.39
N ARG A 163 9.20 -3.33 -4.52
CA ARG A 163 9.86 -3.36 -5.81
C ARG A 163 9.62 -4.69 -6.55
N ASP A 164 9.74 -5.81 -5.85
CA ASP A 164 9.55 -7.15 -6.46
C ASP A 164 8.09 -7.38 -6.90
N THR A 165 7.13 -7.04 -6.04
CA THR A 165 5.70 -7.19 -6.35
C THR A 165 5.28 -6.31 -7.53
N LEU A 166 5.72 -5.04 -7.58
CA LEU A 166 5.45 -4.15 -8.71
C LEU A 166 6.08 -4.66 -10.01
N ARG A 167 7.32 -5.17 -9.95
CA ARG A 167 8.00 -5.76 -11.12
C ARG A 167 7.22 -6.95 -11.68
N ARG A 168 6.74 -7.84 -10.81
CA ARG A 168 5.94 -9.01 -11.20
C ARG A 168 4.60 -8.58 -11.81
N TYR A 169 3.96 -7.57 -11.24
CA TYR A 169 2.74 -6.97 -11.78
C TYR A 169 2.98 -6.43 -13.20
N TYR A 170 3.98 -5.56 -13.41
CA TYR A 170 4.28 -4.99 -14.73
C TYR A 170 4.64 -6.05 -15.76
N ARG A 171 5.43 -7.07 -15.38
CA ARG A 171 5.79 -8.15 -16.30
C ARG A 171 4.55 -8.92 -16.77
N ARG A 172 3.73 -9.39 -15.83
CA ARG A 172 2.54 -10.19 -16.15
C ARG A 172 1.46 -9.37 -16.86
N ALA A 173 1.28 -8.10 -16.49
CA ALA A 173 0.38 -7.19 -17.19
C ALA A 173 0.84 -6.98 -18.64
N GLY A 174 2.15 -6.80 -18.85
CA GLY A 174 2.72 -6.67 -20.20
C GLY A 174 2.70 -7.96 -21.03
N GLU A 175 2.67 -9.14 -20.40
CA GLU A 175 2.48 -10.43 -21.09
C GLU A 175 1.02 -10.60 -21.53
N LEU A 176 0.07 -10.31 -20.65
CA LEU A 176 -1.37 -10.35 -20.96
C LEU A 176 -1.73 -9.41 -22.12
N LEU A 177 -1.19 -8.19 -22.11
CA LEU A 177 -1.42 -7.20 -23.17
C LEU A 177 -0.77 -7.59 -24.51
N ARG A 178 0.30 -8.38 -24.49
CA ARG A 178 1.04 -8.80 -25.70
C ARG A 178 0.50 -10.06 -26.35
N GLN A 179 -0.15 -10.97 -25.63
CA GLN A 179 -0.73 -12.17 -26.23
C GLN A 179 -1.72 -11.85 -27.37
N GLU A 180 -2.32 -10.66 -27.37
CA GLU A 180 -3.20 -10.21 -28.46
C GLU A 180 -2.51 -9.83 -29.77
N GLU A 181 -1.20 -9.57 -29.77
CA GLU A 181 -0.49 -9.30 -31.03
C GLU A 181 -0.29 -10.57 -31.87
N THR A 182 -0.56 -11.76 -31.32
CA THR A 182 -0.40 -13.03 -32.04
C THR A 182 -1.72 -13.39 -32.73
N PRO A 183 -1.87 -13.22 -34.07
CA PRO A 183 -3.08 -13.62 -34.75
C PRO A 183 -3.33 -15.12 -34.55
N PRO A 184 -4.60 -15.57 -34.50
CA PRO A 184 -4.91 -16.98 -34.36
C PRO A 184 -4.20 -17.75 -35.45
N ARG A 185 -3.41 -18.75 -35.04
CA ARG A 185 -2.75 -19.68 -35.96
C ARG A 185 -3.87 -20.45 -36.64
N ILE A 186 -4.34 -19.95 -37.80
CA ILE A 186 -5.25 -20.70 -38.65
C ILE A 186 -4.47 -21.96 -39.02
N ILE A 187 -4.82 -23.06 -38.36
CA ILE A 187 -4.35 -24.39 -38.73
C ILE A 187 -4.96 -24.62 -40.10
N ALA A 188 -4.20 -24.32 -41.15
CA ALA A 188 -4.52 -24.74 -42.50
C ALA A 188 -4.50 -26.26 -42.50
N LEU A 189 -5.68 -26.86 -42.31
CA LEU A 189 -5.93 -28.25 -42.64
C LEU A 189 -5.66 -28.39 -44.13
N LYS A 190 -4.58 -29.11 -44.44
CA LYS A 190 -4.19 -29.49 -45.79
C LYS A 190 -4.69 -30.90 -46.09
#